data_AF-A0A6B2S684-F1
#
_entry.id   AF-A0A6B2S684-F1
#
_cell.length_a   1.000
_cell.length_b   1.000
_cell.length_c   1.000
_cell.angle_alpha   90.00
_cell.angle_beta   90.00
_cell.angle_gamma   90.00
#
_symmetry.space_group_name_H-M   'P 1'
#
loop_
_entity.id
_entity.type
_entity.pdbx_description
1 polymer ?
#
loop_
_entity_poly.entity_id
_entity_poly.type
_entity_poly.pdbx_seq_one_letter_code
_entity_poly.pdbx_strand_id
1 'polypeptide(L)'
;AAGGDLAHYAESDRAFHGAVLSLSGNQQLVQVAEDLHRRSQWPLSTGPVAGRRADLVADAAEHVALLDALTAQDLPVVSSLVREHFTGASG
;
A
#
# COMPACT_ATOMS: atom_id res chain seq x y z
N ALA A 1 11.33 -13.40 -16.09
CA ALA A 1 11.93 -12.27 -15.36
C ALA A 1 10.89 -11.37 -14.66
N ALA A 2 9.77 -11.00 -15.30
CA ALA A 2 8.79 -10.06 -14.73
C ALA A 2 8.05 -10.50 -13.44
N GLY A 3 8.05 -11.79 -13.07
CA GLY A 3 7.45 -12.26 -11.82
C GLY A 3 8.25 -11.89 -10.56
N GLY A 4 9.56 -11.65 -10.70
CA GLY A 4 10.41 -11.25 -9.58
C GLY A 4 10.11 -9.82 -9.09
N ASP A 5 9.88 -8.89 -10.02
CA ASP A 5 9.57 -7.49 -9.71
C ASP A 5 8.26 -7.37 -8.92
N LEU A 6 7.23 -8.14 -9.31
CA LEU A 6 5.91 -8.09 -8.69
C LEU A 6 5.89 -8.66 -7.28
N ALA A 7 6.53 -9.81 -7.08
CA ALA A 7 6.59 -10.44 -5.76
C ALA A 7 7.41 -9.58 -4.78
N HIS A 8 8.48 -8.93 -5.26
CA HIS A 8 9.29 -8.04 -4.44
C HIS A 8 8.55 -6.75 -4.06
N TYR A 9 7.78 -6.19 -5.00
CA TYR A 9 6.91 -5.06 -4.73
C TYR A 9 5.85 -5.39 -3.68
N ALA A 10 5.13 -6.50 -3.85
CA ALA A 10 4.09 -6.92 -2.90
C ALA A 10 4.65 -7.14 -1.48
N GLU A 11 5.86 -7.70 -1.35
CA GLU A 11 6.50 -7.84 -0.04
C GLU A 11 6.87 -6.48 0.56
N SER A 12 7.38 -5.56 -0.26
CA SER A 12 7.76 -4.21 0.17
C SER A 12 6.56 -3.37 0.58
N ASP A 13 5.46 -3.46 -0.18
CA ASP A 13 4.18 -2.81 0.13
C ASP A 13 3.59 -3.32 1.45
N ARG A 14 3.62 -4.64 1.67
CA ARG A 14 3.20 -5.22 2.95
C ARG A 14 4.04 -4.72 4.12
N ALA A 15 5.36 -4.67 3.95
CA ALA A 15 6.26 -4.17 4.99
C ALA A 15 5.99 -2.69 5.32
N PHE A 16 5.71 -1.88 4.29
CA PHE A 16 5.33 -0.48 4.45
C PHE A 16 4.05 -0.32 5.28
N HIS A 17 2.98 -1.02 4.91
CA HIS A 17 1.71 -1.00 5.63
C HIS A 17 1.84 -1.45 7.09
N GLY A 18 2.61 -2.52 7.33
CA GLY A 18 2.91 -2.99 8.68
C GLY A 18 3.61 -1.92 9.53
N ALA A 19 4.58 -1.20 8.95
CA ALA A 19 5.29 -0.13 9.64
C ALA A 19 4.38 1.07 9.97
N VAL A 20 3.54 1.51 9.01
CA VAL A 20 2.59 2.61 9.23
C VAL A 20 1.58 2.26 10.31
N LEU A 21 0.99 1.06 10.27
CA LEU A 21 0.02 0.62 11.28
C LEU A 21 0.67 0.43 12.66
N SER A 22 1.94 0.06 12.72
CA SER A 22 2.68 -0.06 13.99
C SER A 22 2.79 1.27 14.74
N LEU A 23 2.71 2.42 14.05
CA LEU A 23 2.67 3.74 14.68
C LEU A 23 1.43 3.95 15.58
N SER A 24 0.36 3.17 15.38
CA SER A 24 -0.82 3.20 16.25
C SER A 24 -0.60 2.59 17.64
N GLY A 25 0.51 1.86 17.84
CA GLY A 25 0.75 1.06 19.05
C GLY A 25 -0.18 -0.15 19.21
N ASN A 26 -1.06 -0.42 18.23
CA ASN A 26 -2.03 -1.50 18.29
C ASN A 26 -1.55 -2.72 17.49
N GLN A 27 -0.88 -3.65 18.17
CA GLN A 27 -0.35 -4.87 17.54
C GLN A 27 -1.44 -5.78 16.94
N GLN A 28 -2.64 -5.78 17.51
CA GLN A 28 -3.76 -6.59 16.97
C GLN A 28 -4.22 -6.05 15.62
N LEU A 29 -4.24 -4.72 15.46
CA LEU A 29 -4.57 -4.08 14.18
C LEU A 29 -3.56 -4.45 13.10
N VAL A 30 -2.26 -4.42 13.42
CA VAL A 30 -1.19 -4.80 12.48
C VAL A 30 -1.36 -6.25 12.03
N GLN A 31 -1.59 -7.18 12.96
CA GLN A 31 -1.77 -8.60 12.64
C GLN A 31 -3.00 -8.87 11.76
N VAL A 32 -4.13 -8.22 12.07
CA VAL A 32 -5.37 -8.36 11.28
C VAL A 32 -5.18 -7.78 9.88
N ALA A 33 -4.54 -6.62 9.75
CA ALA A 33 -4.30 -6.00 8.46
C ALA A 33 -3.34 -6.84 7.59
N GLU A 34 -2.27 -7.38 8.17
CA GLU A 34 -1.37 -8.28 7.45
C GLU A 34 -2.04 -9.59 6.99
N ASP A 35 -2.90 -10.19 7.84
CA ASP A 35 -3.66 -11.39 7.47
C ASP A 35 -4.68 -11.08 6.38
N LEU A 36 -5.39 -9.95 6.48
CA LEU A 36 -6.32 -9.48 5.45
C LEU A 36 -5.60 -9.24 4.12
N HIS A 37 -4.48 -8.51 4.13
CA HIS A 37 -3.71 -8.22 2.93
C HIS A 37 -3.19 -9.50 2.25
N ARG A 38 -2.68 -10.46 3.04
CA ARG A 38 -2.25 -11.78 2.55
C ARG A 38 -3.39 -12.57 1.91
N ARG A 39 -4.58 -12.57 2.53
CA ARG A 39 -5.74 -13.35 2.04
C ARG A 39 -6.40 -12.70 0.83
N SER A 40 -6.48 -11.38 0.83
CA SER A 40 -7.13 -10.61 -0.23
C SER A 40 -6.28 -10.48 -1.49
N GLN A 41 -4.97 -10.78 -1.42
CA GLN A 41 -4.02 -10.54 -2.53
C GLN A 41 -4.23 -9.12 -3.09
N TRP A 42 -4.33 -8.15 -2.17
CA TRP A 42 -4.71 -6.77 -2.44
C TRP A 42 -3.66 -6.07 -3.33
N PRO A 43 -4.12 -5.28 -4.32
CA PRO A 43 -4.79 -5.76 -5.50
C PRO A 43 -3.77 -6.38 -6.49
N LEU A 44 -3.87 -7.68 -6.73
CA LEU A 44 -3.49 -8.24 -8.02
C LEU A 44 -4.45 -7.65 -9.06
N SER A 45 -4.13 -6.45 -9.56
CA SER A 45 -4.83 -5.82 -10.69
C SER A 45 -5.03 -6.90 -11.77
N THR A 46 -6.30 -7.26 -11.98
CA THR A 46 -6.74 -8.41 -12.80
C THR A 46 -6.63 -8.11 -14.30
N GLY A 47 -5.93 -7.03 -14.67
CA GLY A 47 -5.72 -6.57 -16.03
C GLY A 47 -4.47 -7.14 -16.73
N PRO A 48 -4.31 -6.85 -18.04
CA PRO A 48 -3.17 -7.28 -18.84
C PRO A 48 -1.82 -6.83 -18.23
N VAL A 49 -0.78 -7.66 -18.40
CA VAL A 49 0.57 -7.45 -17.83
C VAL A 49 1.18 -6.07 -18.15
N ALA A 50 0.78 -5.45 -19.26
CA ALA A 50 1.21 -4.10 -19.64
C ALA A 50 0.60 -2.97 -18.79
N GLY A 51 -0.67 -3.09 -18.37
CA GLY A 51 -1.33 -2.13 -17.47
C GLY A 51 -0.79 -2.23 -16.04
N ARG A 52 -0.45 -3.45 -15.61
CA ARG A 52 0.05 -3.73 -14.26
C ARG A 52 1.27 -2.90 -13.85
N ARG A 53 2.21 -2.62 -14.75
CA ARG A 53 3.37 -1.76 -14.39
C ARG A 53 3.00 -0.30 -14.18
N ALA A 54 2.07 0.23 -14.98
CA ALA A 54 1.61 1.60 -14.81
C ALA A 54 0.84 1.74 -13.49
N ASP A 55 -0.01 0.77 -13.17
CA ASP A 55 -0.75 0.71 -11.90
C ASP A 55 0.20 0.67 -10.70
N LEU A 56 1.26 -0.14 -10.74
CA LEU A 56 2.26 -0.22 -9.67
C LEU A 56 3.09 1.06 -9.51
N VAL A 57 3.37 1.77 -10.61
CA VAL A 57 4.06 3.06 -10.54
C VAL A 57 3.16 4.12 -9.94
N ALA A 58 1.86 4.10 -10.24
CA ALA A 58 0.89 4.99 -9.62
C ALA A 58 0.75 4.70 -8.11
N ASP A 59 0.60 3.42 -7.74
CA ASP A 59 0.54 2.96 -6.35
C ASP A 59 1.80 3.35 -5.55
N ALA A 60 2.98 3.16 -6.14
CA ALA A 60 4.24 3.59 -5.52
C ALA A 60 4.31 5.11 -5.31
N ALA A 61 3.76 5.91 -6.23
CA ALA A 61 3.72 7.36 -6.09
C ALA A 61 2.80 7.80 -4.94
N GLU A 62 1.70 7.09 -4.71
CA GLU A 62 0.82 7.32 -3.57
C GLU A 62 1.53 7.04 -2.24
N HIS A 63 2.31 5.95 -2.15
CA HIS A 63 3.09 5.65 -0.93
C HIS A 63 4.16 6.70 -0.64
N VAL A 64 4.84 7.20 -1.67
CA VAL A 64 5.84 8.27 -1.52
C VAL A 64 5.16 9.55 -1.01
N ALA A 65 4.02 9.93 -1.56
CA ALA A 65 3.26 11.09 -1.09
C ALA A 65 2.83 10.94 0.38
N LEU A 66 2.43 9.74 0.79
CA LEU A 66 2.08 9.44 2.17
C LEU A 66 3.30 9.52 3.11
N LEU A 67 4.46 9.02 2.69
CA LEU A 67 5.71 9.11 3.44
C LEU A 67 6.17 10.56 3.64
N ASP A 68 6.06 11.39 2.59
CA ASP A 68 6.39 12.81 2.68
C ASP A 68 5.47 13.52 3.67
N ALA A 69 4.17 13.25 3.63
CA ALA A 69 3.20 13.82 4.57
C ALA A 69 3.44 13.37 6.02
N LEU A 70 3.78 12.09 6.24
CA LEU A 70 4.16 11.56 7.55
C LEU A 70 5.43 12.22 8.09
N THR A 71 6.44 12.41 7.22
CA THR A 71 7.70 13.06 7.57
C THR A 71 7.49 14.54 7.92
N ALA A 72 6.59 15.22 7.20
CA ALA A 72 6.19 16.60 7.48
C ALA A 72 5.23 16.72 8.69
N GLN A 73 4.76 15.60 9.24
CA GLN A 73 3.74 15.53 10.29
C GLN A 73 2.41 16.24 9.91
N ASP A 74 2.08 16.28 8.62
CA ASP A 74 0.85 16.90 8.10
C ASP A 74 -0.33 15.92 8.22
N LEU A 75 -0.89 15.82 9.43
CA LEU A 75 -1.97 14.88 9.76
C LEU A 75 -3.24 15.04 8.89
N PRO A 76 -3.69 16.26 8.51
CA PRO A 76 -4.77 16.43 7.55
C PRO A 76 -4.49 15.75 6.21
N VAL A 77 -3.30 15.96 5.65
CA VAL A 77 -2.91 15.35 4.36
C VAL A 77 -2.79 13.84 4.49
N VAL A 78 -2.14 13.34 5.55
CA VAL A 78 -2.05 11.89 5.84
C VAL A 78 -3.44 11.26 5.90
N SER A 79 -4.41 11.91 6.56
CA SER A 79 -5.76 11.38 6.71
C SER A 79 -6.53 11.31 5.39
N SER A 80 -6.34 12.29 4.49
CA SER A 80 -6.93 12.27 3.15
C SER A 80 -6.32 11.16 2.31
N LEU A 81 -4.98 11.11 2.25
CA LEU A 81 -4.24 10.14 1.44
C LEU A 81 -4.52 8.70 1.87
N VAL A 82 -4.55 8.41 3.18
CA VAL A 82 -4.87 7.07 3.68
C VAL A 82 -6.29 6.67 3.29
N ARG A 83 -7.27 7.59 3.40
CA ARG A 83 -8.65 7.30 3.01
C ARG A 83 -8.74 7.02 1.52
N GLU A 84 -8.13 7.87 0.70
CA GLU A 84 -8.09 7.71 -0.75
C GLU A 84 -7.43 6.38 -1.14
N HIS A 85 -6.27 6.05 -0.56
CA HIS A 85 -5.53 4.81 -0.81
C HIS A 85 -6.37 3.54 -0.55
N PHE A 86 -7.12 3.50 0.55
CA PHE A 86 -7.99 2.36 0.85
C PHE A 86 -9.29 2.33 0.03
N THR A 87 -9.76 3.48 -0.48
CA THR A 87 -10.98 3.56 -1.31
C THR A 87 -10.71 3.48 -2.82
N GLY A 88 -9.48 3.74 -3.25
CA GLY A 88 -9.07 3.94 -4.64
C GLY A 88 -8.69 2.66 -5.41
N ALA A 89 -8.52 1.52 -4.75
CA ALA A 89 -8.18 0.25 -5.42
C ALA A 89 -9.35 -0.39 -6.21
N SER A 90 -10.43 0.34 -6.45
CA SER A 90 -11.55 -0.05 -7.33
C SER A 90 -11.71 0.97 -8.46
N GLY A 91 -10.84 0.85 -9.46
CA GLY A 91 -10.92 1.54 -10.74
C GLY A 91 -10.33 0.65 -11.83
#